data_AF-A0A3B0M9J3-F1
#
_entry.id   AF-A0A3B0M9J3-F1
#
_cell.length_a   1.000
_cell.length_b   1.000
_cell.length_c   1.000
_cell.angle_alpha   90.00
_cell.angle_beta   90.00
_cell.angle_gamma   90.00
#
_symmetry.space_group_name_H-M   'P 1'
#
loop_
_entity.id
_entity.type
_entity.pdbx_description
1 polymer ?
#
loop_
_entity_poly.entity_id
_entity_poly.type
_entity_poly.pdbx_seq_one_letter_code
_entity_poly.pdbx_strand_id
1 'polypeptide(L)' 'MNTFSRRGFLAASAATIAAAQIPRLAFAQAQAPISLSTATRTLEINGRAATVFGLAGPSG' A
#
# COMPACT_ATOMS: atom_id res chain seq x y z
N MET A 1 -36.76 18.36 -13.42
CA MET A 1 -36.82 17.03 -14.08
C MET A 1 -35.41 16.61 -14.44
N ASN A 2 -34.91 15.49 -13.89
CA ASN A 2 -33.65 14.90 -14.35
C ASN A 2 -33.92 14.18 -15.68
N THR A 3 -33.43 14.73 -16.77
CA THR A 3 -33.59 14.17 -18.11
C THR A 3 -32.66 12.98 -18.29
N PHE A 4 -33.22 11.78 -18.32
CA PHE A 4 -32.49 10.58 -18.75
C PHE A 4 -32.37 10.57 -20.28
N SER A 5 -31.14 10.54 -20.77
CA SER A 5 -30.83 10.43 -22.19
C SER A 5 -30.14 9.09 -22.46
N ARG A 6 -30.42 8.47 -23.61
CA ARG A 6 -29.77 7.22 -24.06
C ARG A 6 -28.24 7.33 -24.02
N ARG A 7 -27.71 8.49 -24.42
CA ARG A 7 -26.27 8.76 -24.39
C ARG A 7 -25.73 8.81 -22.95
N GLY A 8 -26.49 9.42 -22.03
CA GLY A 8 -26.11 9.49 -20.62
C GLY A 8 -26.09 8.11 -19.97
N PHE A 9 -27.09 7.27 -20.28
CA PHE A 9 -27.13 5.88 -19.83
C PHE A 9 -25.93 5.08 -20.36
N LEU A 10 -25.66 5.15 -21.66
CA LEU A 10 -24.53 4.44 -22.27
C LEU A 10 -23.18 4.89 -21.69
N ALA A 11 -22.99 6.19 -21.51
CA ALA A 11 -21.78 6.75 -20.92
C ALA A 11 -21.58 6.29 -19.46
N ALA A 12 -22.66 6.27 -18.66
CA ALA A 12 -22.61 5.82 -17.28
C ALA A 12 -22.26 4.32 -17.19
N SER A 13 -22.90 3.47 -17.99
CA SER A 13 -22.60 2.03 -18.03
C SER A 13 -21.19 1.73 -18.54
N ALA A 14 -20.70 2.46 -19.55
CA ALA A 14 -19.33 2.32 -20.02
C ALA A 14 -18.33 2.71 -18.92
N ALA A 15 -18.59 3.80 -18.20
CA ALA A 15 -17.74 4.25 -17.11
C ALA A 15 -17.71 3.26 -15.93
N THR A 16 -18.83 2.63 -15.57
CA THR A 16 -18.84 1.63 -14.49
C THR A 16 -18.08 0.36 -14.85
N ILE A 17 -18.19 -0.11 -16.09
CA ILE A 17 -17.42 -1.25 -16.59
C ILE A 17 -15.93 -0.91 -16.65
N ALA A 18 -15.58 0.26 -17.20
CA ALA A 18 -14.20 0.73 -17.27
C ALA A 18 -13.57 0.86 -15.88
N ALA A 19 -14.31 1.40 -14.89
CA ALA A 19 -13.83 1.50 -13.51
C ALA A 19 -13.55 0.14 -12.86
N ALA A 20 -14.33 -0.89 -13.21
CA ALA A 20 -14.08 -2.26 -12.74
C ALA A 20 -12.86 -2.92 -13.40
N GLN A 21 -12.47 -2.43 -14.59
CA GLN A 21 -11.31 -2.91 -15.34
C GLN A 21 -10.00 -2.20 -14.96
N ILE A 22 -10.05 -1.11 -14.20
CA ILE A 22 -8.83 -0.47 -13.68
C ILE A 22 -8.15 -1.46 -12.73
N PRO A 23 -6.89 -1.87 -13.02
CA PRO A 23 -6.16 -2.76 -12.14
C PRO A 23 -5.99 -2.11 -10.76
N ARG A 24 -6.64 -2.68 -9.74
CA ARG A 24 -6.40 -2.33 -8.32
C ARG A 24 -4.94 -2.54 -7.90
N LEU A 25 -4.16 -3.23 -8.73
CA LEU A 25 -2.72 -3.46 -8.55
C LEU A 25 -1.88 -2.17 -8.55
N ALA A 26 -2.43 -1.03 -8.97
CA ALA A 26 -1.75 0.26 -8.84
C ALA A 26 -1.86 0.89 -7.44
N PHE A 27 -2.66 0.33 -6.53
CA PHE A 27 -2.47 0.60 -5.10
C PHE A 27 -1.17 -0.10 -4.71
N ALA A 28 -0.14 0.67 -4.36
CA ALA A 28 1.23 0.23 -4.08
C ALA A 28 1.39 -0.74 -2.89
N GLN A 29 0.31 -1.38 -2.44
CA GLN A 29 0.27 -2.39 -1.39
C GLN A 29 -0.25 -3.71 -1.95
N ALA A 30 0.55 -4.36 -2.78
CA ALA A 30 0.31 -5.75 -3.18
C ALA A 30 0.51 -6.73 -2.02
N GLN A 31 1.21 -6.32 -0.95
CA GLN A 31 1.51 -7.11 0.23
C GLN A 31 0.96 -6.45 1.50
N ALA A 32 0.54 -7.26 2.49
CA ALA A 32 0.17 -6.77 3.81
C ALA A 32 1.30 -5.88 4.39
N PRO A 33 0.96 -4.79 5.11
CA PRO A 33 1.95 -3.92 5.73
C PRO A 33 2.95 -4.72 6.59
N ILE A 34 4.25 -4.45 6.45
CA ILE A 34 5.27 -5.04 7.30
C ILE A 34 5.16 -4.36 8.67
N SER A 35 4.86 -5.15 9.71
CA SER A 35 4.86 -4.67 11.09
C SER A 35 6.30 -4.42 11.53
N LEU A 36 6.69 -3.15 11.62
CA LEU A 36 8.00 -2.70 12.06
C LEU A 36 7.86 -1.97 13.40
N SER A 37 8.75 -2.26 14.35
CA SER A 37 8.84 -1.55 15.63
C SER A 37 10.22 -0.93 15.80
N THR A 38 10.29 0.22 16.48
CA THR A 38 11.58 0.81 16.85
C THR A 38 12.27 -0.06 17.88
N ALA A 39 13.51 -0.47 17.61
CA ALA A 39 14.29 -1.34 18.46
C ALA A 39 15.71 -0.79 18.67
N THR A 40 16.31 -1.19 19.77
CA THR A 40 17.70 -0.87 20.11
C THR A 40 18.46 -2.18 20.29
N ARG A 41 19.60 -2.34 19.61
CA ARG A 41 20.43 -3.55 19.69
C ARG A 41 21.89 -3.22 19.89
N THR A 42 22.59 -4.06 20.64
CA THR A 42 24.04 -3.96 20.81
C THR A 42 24.72 -4.75 19.70
N LEU A 43 25.50 -4.07 18.88
CA LEU A 43 26.30 -4.65 17.83
C LEU A 43 27.78 -4.43 18.11
N GLU A 44 28.61 -5.39 17.71
CA GLU A 44 30.05 -5.23 17.70
C GLU A 44 30.41 -4.49 16.40
N ILE A 45 31.04 -3.31 16.53
CA ILE A 45 31.50 -2.46 15.44
C ILE A 45 33.00 -2.21 15.63
N ASN A 46 33.82 -2.75 14.74
CA ASN A 46 35.28 -2.55 14.72
C ASN A 46 36.01 -2.95 16.03
N GLY A 47 35.66 -4.09 16.61
CA GLY A 47 36.16 -4.58 17.90
C GLY A 47 35.49 -3.97 19.14
N ARG A 48 34.42 -3.17 19.00
CA ARG A 48 33.77 -2.44 20.12
C ARG A 48 32.26 -2.59 20.13
N ALA A 49 31.70 -2.90 21.30
CA ALA A 49 30.26 -2.90 21.51
C ALA A 49 29.67 -1.49 21.36
N ALA A 50 28.66 -1.36 20.51
CA ALA A 50 27.94 -0.13 20.23
C ALA A 50 26.43 -0.38 20.28
N THR A 51 25.70 0.55 20.89
CA THR A 51 24.23 0.52 20.95
C THR A 51 23.68 1.26 19.74
N VAL A 52 22.89 0.57 18.92
CA VAL A 52 22.37 1.09 17.65
C VAL A 52 20.84 1.07 17.66
N PHE A 53 20.23 2.14 17.15
CA PHE A 53 18.80 2.23 16.91
C PHE A 53 18.45 1.68 15.53
N GLY A 54 17.32 0.98 15.41
CA GLY A 54 16.83 0.45 14.15
C GLY A 54 15.36 0.08 14.19
N LEU A 55 14.89 -0.56 13.12
CA LEU A 55 13.55 -1.12 13.05
C LEU A 55 13.64 -2.65 13.11
N ALA A 56 12.87 -3.27 14.00
CA ALA A 56 12.73 -4.72 14.08
C ALA A 56 11.48 -5.15 13.30
N GLY A 57 11.63 -6.21 12.50
CA GLY A 57 10.51 -6.85 11.81
C GLY A 57 9.85 -7.95 12.65
N PRO A 58 8.85 -8.66 12.10
CA PRO A 58 8.13 -9.72 12.81
C PRO A 58 9.01 -10.86 13.34
N SER A 59 10.21 -11.03 12.78
CA SER A 59 11.18 -12.05 13.19
C SER A 59 12.25 -11.55 14.18
N GLY A 60 12.21 -10.27 14.56
CA GLY A 60 13.23 -9.62 15.42
C GLY A 60 14.41 -9.02 14.66
#